data_AF-A0A529GIX2-F1
#
_entry.id   AF-A0A529GIX2-F1
#
_cell.length_a   1.000
_cell.length_b   1.000
_cell.length_c   1.000
_cell.angle_alpha   90.00
_cell.angle_beta   90.00
_cell.angle_gamma   90.00
#
_symmetry.space_group_name_H-M   'P 1'
#
loop_
_entity.id
_entity.type
_entity.pdbx_description
1 polymer ?
#
loop_
_entity_poly.entity_id
_entity_poly.type
_entity_poly.pdbx_seq_one_letter_code
_entity_poly.pdbx_strand_id
1 'polypeptide(L)'
;FQSFGDTGLVVIAVLVVAFVLYLATRTPAGHVLARIGFALIIGGALGNLIDRAVYGHVIDYILFHTPVWSFAVFNLADAFISVGAALVLFDEFVGWRREPKPSQD
;
A
#
# COMPACT_ATOMS: atom_id res chain seq x y z
N PHE A 1 -15.02 -9.02 22.84
CA PHE A 1 -14.92 -7.60 22.45
C PHE A 1 -13.69 -7.29 21.58
N GLN A 2 -12.57 -8.01 21.70
CA GLN A 2 -11.37 -7.84 20.85
C GLN A 2 -11.61 -8.21 19.36
N SER A 3 -12.38 -9.28 19.09
CA SER A 3 -12.70 -9.78 17.74
C SER A 3 -13.42 -8.78 16.81
N PHE A 4 -14.15 -7.80 17.34
CA PHE A 4 -14.84 -6.79 16.52
C PHE A 4 -13.87 -5.80 15.87
N GLY A 5 -12.74 -5.48 16.53
CA GLY A 5 -11.69 -4.64 15.99
C GLY A 5 -10.91 -5.36 14.88
N ASP A 6 -10.52 -6.61 15.14
CA ASP A 6 -9.71 -7.40 14.21
C ASP A 6 -10.45 -7.70 12.90
N THR A 7 -11.74 -8.01 12.99
CA THR A 7 -12.59 -8.26 11.81
C THR A 7 -12.76 -6.99 10.97
N GLY A 8 -12.91 -5.82 11.61
CA GLY A 8 -12.98 -4.53 10.93
C GLY A 8 -11.71 -4.23 10.13
N LEU A 9 -10.53 -4.49 10.72
CA LEU A 9 -9.24 -4.30 10.05
C LEU A 9 -9.06 -5.24 8.85
N VAL A 10 -9.50 -6.50 8.98
CA VAL A 10 -9.50 -7.47 7.87
C VAL A 10 -10.40 -7.00 6.72
N VAL A 11 -11.61 -6.53 7.03
CA VAL A 11 -12.54 -6.01 6.01
C VAL A 11 -11.93 -4.82 5.28
N ILE A 12 -11.34 -3.87 6.00
CA ILE A 12 -10.65 -2.71 5.41
C ILE A 12 -9.50 -3.18 4.51
N ALA A 13 -8.67 -4.11 4.97
CA ALA A 13 -7.55 -4.62 4.17
C ALA A 13 -8.03 -5.27 2.86
N VAL A 14 -9.10 -6.08 2.91
CA VAL A 14 -9.70 -6.69 1.72
C VAL A 14 -10.25 -5.63 0.77
N LEU A 15 -10.93 -4.60 1.29
CA LEU A 15 -11.43 -3.48 0.47
C LEU A 15 -10.29 -2.70 -0.20
N VAL A 16 -9.19 -2.45 0.52
CA VAL A 16 -8.00 -1.80 -0.04
C VAL A 16 -7.40 -2.64 -1.16
N VAL A 17 -7.24 -3.96 -0.96
CA VAL A 17 -6.73 -4.87 -2.00
C VAL A 17 -7.64 -4.86 -3.23
N ALA A 18 -8.97 -4.96 -3.05
CA ALA A 18 -9.93 -4.92 -4.14
C ALA A 18 -9.87 -3.59 -4.92
N PHE A 19 -9.77 -2.47 -4.20
CA PHE A 19 -9.64 -1.15 -4.80
C PHE A 19 -8.34 -0.98 -5.58
N VAL A 20 -7.21 -1.44 -5.02
CA VAL A 20 -5.89 -1.39 -5.68
C VAL A 20 -5.86 -2.27 -6.93
N LEU A 21 -6.46 -3.47 -6.87
CA LEU A 21 -6.64 -4.33 -8.05
C LEU A 21 -7.49 -3.65 -9.12
N TYR A 22 -8.59 -2.99 -8.73
CA TYR A 22 -9.41 -2.22 -9.65
C TYR A 22 -8.58 -1.12 -10.35
N LEU A 23 -7.80 -0.33 -9.59
CA LEU A 23 -6.90 0.68 -10.17
C LEU A 23 -5.85 0.07 -11.10
N ALA A 24 -5.25 -1.06 -10.70
CA ALA A 24 -4.25 -1.75 -11.51
C ALA A 24 -4.80 -2.20 -12.87
N THR A 25 -6.08 -2.61 -12.95
CA THR A 25 -6.71 -2.98 -14.23
C THR A 25 -7.02 -1.79 -15.14
N ARG A 26 -7.15 -0.59 -14.58
CA ARG A 26 -7.46 0.65 -15.30
C ARG A 26 -6.21 1.43 -15.73
N THR A 27 -5.06 1.10 -15.16
CA THR A 27 -3.81 1.81 -15.38
C THR A 27 -3.16 1.37 -16.70
N PRO A 28 -2.85 2.29 -17.64
CA PRO A 28 -2.24 1.95 -18.92
C PRO A 28 -0.87 1.28 -18.77
N ALA A 29 -0.48 0.46 -19.75
CA ALA A 29 0.75 -0.34 -19.68
C ALA A 29 2.05 0.48 -19.55
N GLY A 30 2.04 1.77 -19.91
CA GLY A 30 3.19 2.68 -19.79
C GLY A 30 3.55 3.10 -18.36
N HIS A 31 2.65 2.88 -17.39
CA HIS A 31 2.80 3.27 -15.98
C HIS A 31 3.46 2.17 -15.16
N VAL A 32 4.72 1.87 -15.48
CA VAL A 32 5.45 0.73 -14.89
C VAL A 32 5.64 0.91 -13.37
N LEU A 33 5.94 2.12 -12.90
CA LEU A 33 6.15 2.39 -11.47
C LEU A 33 4.84 2.22 -10.68
N ALA A 34 3.70 2.68 -11.22
CA ALA A 34 2.40 2.48 -10.60
C ALA A 34 2.07 0.98 -10.47
N ARG A 35 2.36 0.17 -11.50
CA ARG A 35 2.12 -1.29 -11.46
C ARG A 35 2.99 -2.00 -10.41
N ILE A 36 4.26 -1.61 -10.29
CA ILE A 36 5.13 -2.12 -9.22
C ILE A 36 4.56 -1.68 -7.86
N GLY A 37 4.12 -0.43 -7.74
CA GLY A 37 3.49 0.09 -6.54
C GLY A 37 2.24 -0.68 -6.13
N PHE A 38 1.35 -1.00 -7.06
CA PHE A 38 0.16 -1.83 -6.80
C PHE A 38 0.54 -3.23 -6.33
N ALA A 39 1.55 -3.87 -6.95
CA ALA A 39 2.02 -5.18 -6.53
C ALA A 39 2.58 -5.17 -5.10
N LEU A 40 3.32 -4.13 -4.72
CA LEU A 40 3.83 -3.94 -3.35
C LEU A 40 2.69 -3.74 -2.34
N ILE A 41 1.70 -2.90 -2.66
CA ILE A 41 0.56 -2.66 -1.76
C ILE A 41 -0.24 -3.95 -1.56
N ILE A 42 -0.53 -4.68 -2.64
CA ILE A 42 -1.27 -5.96 -2.55
C ILE A 42 -0.45 -6.98 -1.76
N GLY A 43 0.84 -7.12 -2.05
CA GLY A 43 1.73 -8.05 -1.33
C GLY A 43 1.81 -7.76 0.17
N GLY A 44 1.97 -6.48 0.55
CA GLY A 44 1.97 -6.07 1.95
C GLY A 44 0.63 -6.31 2.64
N ALA A 45 -0.48 -5.93 2.01
CA ALA A 45 -1.82 -6.15 2.57
C ALA A 45 -2.12 -7.64 2.77
N LEU A 46 -1.71 -8.50 1.82
CA LEU A 46 -1.82 -9.95 1.96
C LEU A 46 -0.96 -10.50 3.10
N GLY A 47 0.28 -10.02 3.26
CA GLY A 47 1.14 -10.40 4.38
C GLY A 47 0.48 -10.11 5.74
N ASN A 48 -0.03 -8.88 5.91
CA ASN A 48 -0.75 -8.47 7.11
C ASN A 48 -2.07 -9.24 7.33
N LEU A 49 -2.70 -9.76 6.27
CA LEU A 49 -3.89 -10.60 6.36
C LEU A 49 -3.53 -12.04 6.77
N ILE A 50 -2.44 -12.58 6.23
CA ILE A 50 -1.92 -13.91 6.58
C ILE A 50 -1.52 -13.93 8.06
N ASP A 51 -0.81 -12.91 8.54
CA ASP A 51 -0.43 -12.83 9.95
C ASP A 51 -1.65 -12.86 10.87
N ARG A 52 -2.70 -12.09 10.53
CA ARG A 52 -3.96 -12.13 11.27
C ARG A 52 -4.66 -13.48 11.20
N ALA A 53 -4.62 -14.16 10.06
CA ALA A 53 -5.26 -15.47 9.89
C ALA A 53 -4.53 -16.57 10.68
N VAL A 54 -3.19 -16.52 10.75
CA VAL A 54 -2.35 -17.55 11.39
C VAL A 54 -2.17 -17.27 12.88
N TYR A 55 -1.88 -16.03 13.25
CA TYR A 55 -1.50 -15.64 14.61
C TYR A 55 -2.61 -14.87 15.36
N GLY A 56 -3.69 -14.49 14.68
CA GLY A 56 -4.78 -13.69 15.26
C GLY A 56 -4.46 -12.21 15.41
N HIS A 57 -3.25 -11.76 15.04
CA HIS A 57 -2.80 -10.37 15.10
C HIS A 57 -1.64 -10.15 14.12
N VAL A 58 -1.25 -8.90 13.89
CA VAL A 58 -0.06 -8.55 13.09
C VAL A 58 1.17 -8.51 13.98
N ILE A 59 2.28 -9.02 13.47
CA ILE A 59 3.55 -9.00 14.17
C ILE A 59 4.35 -7.77 13.73
N ASP A 60 4.47 -6.80 14.63
CA ASP A 60 5.31 -5.61 14.44
C ASP A 60 6.69 -5.84 15.08
N TYR A 61 7.75 -5.58 14.32
CA TYR A 61 9.12 -5.92 14.75
C TYR A 61 10.19 -4.88 14.41
N ILE A 62 9.87 -3.86 13.61
CA ILE A 62 10.80 -2.78 13.27
C ILE A 62 10.46 -1.57 14.14
N LEU A 63 11.38 -1.21 15.05
CA LEU A 63 11.30 0.00 15.85
C LEU A 63 12.52 0.87 15.58
N PHE A 64 12.30 2.03 14.98
CA PHE A 64 13.33 3.07 14.93
C PHE A 64 13.22 3.96 16.15
N HIS A 65 14.28 4.06 16.94
CA HIS A 65 14.30 4.93 18.10
C HIS A 65 15.66 5.58 18.30
N THR A 66 15.61 6.72 18.96
CA THR A 66 16.74 7.50 19.47
C THR A 66 16.55 7.62 20.99
N PRO A 67 17.54 8.16 21.75
CA PRO A 67 17.37 8.33 23.20
C PRO A 67 16.22 9.24 23.62
N VAL A 68 15.75 10.13 22.73
CA VAL A 68 14.73 11.17 23.04
C VAL A 68 13.45 11.05 22.22
N TRP A 69 13.41 10.15 21.23
CA TRP A 69 12.28 9.99 20.33
C TRP A 69 12.23 8.60 19.73
N SER A 70 11.03 8.03 19.64
CA SER A 70 10.77 6.74 19.01
C SER A 70 9.73 6.89 17.91
N PHE A 71 9.99 6.27 16.77
CA PHE A 71 9.00 6.11 15.72
C PHE A 71 7.98 5.01 16.09
N ALA A 72 6.85 4.98 15.38
CA ALA A 72 5.90 3.88 15.50
C ALA A 72 6.58 2.55 15.16
N VAL A 73 6.21 1.47 15.85
CA VAL A 73 6.64 0.12 15.47
C VAL A 73 5.85 -0.27 14.23
N PHE A 74 6.52 -0.86 13.24
CA PHE A 74 5.89 -1.32 12.01
C PHE A 74 6.55 -2.62 11.53
N ASN A 75 6.00 -3.22 10.48
CA ASN A 75 6.54 -4.43 9.87
C ASN A 75 6.89 -4.23 8.38
N LEU A 76 7.43 -5.28 7.75
CA LEU A 76 7.77 -5.23 6.32
C LEU A 76 6.54 -5.04 5.41
N ALA A 77 5.37 -5.55 5.80
CA ALA A 77 4.14 -5.36 5.03
C ALA A 77 3.72 -3.88 4.97
N ASP A 78 3.83 -3.16 6.09
CA ASP A 78 3.55 -1.72 6.16
C ASP A 78 4.56 -0.91 5.34
N ALA A 79 5.83 -1.35 5.33
CA ALA A 79 6.85 -0.75 4.48
C ALA A 79 6.53 -0.94 2.98
N PHE A 80 6.08 -2.14 2.57
CA PHE A 80 5.67 -2.39 1.18
C PHE A 80 4.45 -1.56 0.78
N ILE A 81 3.45 -1.43 1.66
CA ILE A 81 2.29 -0.57 1.43
C ILE A 81 2.73 0.89 1.27
N SER A 82 3.59 1.38 2.16
CA SER A 82 4.06 2.76 2.15
C SER A 82 4.90 3.09 0.91
N VAL A 83 5.86 2.24 0.57
CA VAL A 83 6.71 2.40 -0.63
C VAL A 83 5.87 2.25 -1.89
N GLY A 84 4.95 1.28 -1.94
CA GLY A 84 4.08 1.09 -3.09
C GLY A 84 3.16 2.29 -3.33
N ALA A 85 2.57 2.86 -2.27
CA ALA A 85 1.78 4.09 -2.37
C ALA A 85 2.62 5.27 -2.85
N ALA A 86 3.84 5.42 -2.34
CA ALA A 86 4.77 6.46 -2.81
C ALA A 86 5.11 6.31 -4.30
N LEU A 87 5.32 5.08 -4.78
CA LEU A 87 5.57 4.82 -6.21
C LEU A 87 4.38 5.15 -7.10
N VAL A 88 3.16 4.81 -6.70
CA VAL A 88 1.94 5.16 -7.43
C VAL A 88 1.78 6.67 -7.53
N LEU A 89 1.92 7.39 -6.40
CA LEU A 89 1.82 8.85 -6.39
C LEU A 89 2.94 9.51 -7.22
N PHE A 90 4.15 8.96 -7.15
CA PHE A 90 5.28 9.48 -7.91
C PHE A 90 5.08 9.29 -9.43
N ASP A 91 4.61 8.12 -9.85
CA ASP A 91 4.33 7.84 -11.26
C ASP A 91 3.28 8.80 -11.82
N GLU A 92 2.20 9.07 -11.09
CA GLU A 92 1.17 10.01 -11.55
C GLU A 92 1.63 11.46 -11.55
N PHE A 93 2.46 11.86 -10.58
CA PHE A 93 3.05 13.19 -10.60
C PHE A 93 3.99 13.40 -11.79
N VAL A 94 4.74 12.36 -12.19
CA VAL A 94 5.60 12.39 -13.39
C VAL A 94 4.77 12.29 -14.67
N GLY A 95 3.73 11.46 -14.68
CA GLY A 95 2.80 11.28 -15.79
C GLY A 95 2.08 12.58 -16.16
N TRP A 96 1.65 13.35 -15.16
CA TRP A 96 1.04 14.67 -15.38
C TRP A 96 1.96 15.65 -16.11
N ARG A 97 3.28 15.57 -15.91
CA ARG A 97 4.25 16.40 -16.64
C ARG A 97 4.46 15.99 -18.09
N ARG A 98 3.97 14.81 -18.49
CA ARG A 98 4.14 14.25 -19.84
C ARG A 98 2.92 14.43 -20.74
N GLU A 99 1.81 14.96 -20.22
CA GLU A 99 0.65 15.29 -21.06
C GLU A 99 1.06 16.34 -22.11
N PRO A 100 0.97 16.01 -23.42
CA PRO A 100 1.15 17.01 -24.46
C PRO A 100 0.05 18.07 -24.29
N LYS A 101 0.43 19.36 -24.33
CA LYS A 101 -0.56 20.45 -24.43
C LYS A 101 -1.55 20.12 -25.54
N PRO A 102 -2.87 20.24 -25.32
CA PRO A 102 -3.83 20.05 -26.40
C PRO A 102 -3.46 21.03 -27.52
N SER A 103 -3.21 20.50 -28.72
CA SER A 103 -3.06 21.29 -29.92
C SER A 103 -4.35 22.09 -30.09
N GLN A 104 -4.25 23.41 -29.97
CA GLN A 104 -5.33 24.31 -30.32
C GLN A 104 -5.34 24.40 -31.84
N ASP A 105 -6.12 23.53 -32.47
CA ASP A 105 -6.53 23.65 -33.87
C ASP A 105 -7.99 24.15 -33.92
#